data_AF-A0A847SRB5-F1
#
_entry.id   AF-A0A847SRB5-F1
#
_cell.length_a   1.000
_cell.length_b   1.000
_cell.length_c   1.000
_cell.angle_alpha   90.00
_cell.angle_beta   90.00
_cell.angle_gamma   90.00
#
_symmetry.space_group_name_H-M   'P 1'
#
loop_
_entity.id
_entity.type
_entity.pdbx_description
1 polymer ?
#
loop_
_entity_poly.entity_id
_entity_poly.type
_entity_poly.pdbx_seq_one_letter_code
_entity_poly.pdbx_strand_id
1 'polypeptide(L)'
;MQELIQQLQEKAGLTPEQAVQSIDVIKEYVKGKLPPFIAGTVDNWFAGMSGKAEDKKPGLMDQAGDFLEDVKDKAEDWAEEAKEKVSDFFKDKK
;
A
#
# COMPACT_ATOMS: atom_id res chain seq x y z
N MET A 1 -3.07 0.50 11.88
CA MET A 1 -4.39 0.07 12.40
C MET A 1 -4.94 1.09 13.37
N GLN A 2 -4.08 1.74 14.17
CA GLN A 2 -4.53 2.82 15.06
C GLN A 2 -5.29 3.93 14.32
N GLU A 3 -4.80 4.38 13.15
CA GLU A 3 -5.51 5.37 12.33
C GLU A 3 -6.90 4.90 11.90
N LEU A 4 -7.03 3.66 11.41
CA LEU A 4 -8.32 3.09 11.01
C LEU A 4 -9.29 2.95 12.20
N ILE A 5 -8.79 2.51 13.35
CA ILE A 5 -9.56 2.45 14.60
C ILE A 5 -10.06 3.84 14.96
N GLN A 6 -9.20 4.85 14.92
CA GLN A 6 -9.54 6.22 15.24
C GLN A 6 -10.61 6.79 14.29
N GLN A 7 -10.49 6.52 12.98
CA GLN A 7 -11.52 6.89 12.01
C GLN A 7 -12.86 6.20 12.28
N LEU A 8 -12.85 4.92 12.66
CA LEU A 8 -14.06 4.18 13.04
C LEU A 8 -14.70 4.75 14.31
N GLN A 9 -13.90 5.18 15.28
CA GLN A 9 -14.41 5.84 16.48
C GLN A 9 -15.02 7.21 16.14
N GLU A 10 -14.31 8.05 15.40
CA GLU A 10 -14.72 9.43 15.11
C GLU A 10 -15.90 9.51 14.13
N LYS A 11 -15.88 8.70 13.07
CA LYS A 11 -16.86 8.80 11.98
C LYS A 11 -18.05 7.86 12.16
N ALA A 12 -17.84 6.69 12.77
CA ALA A 12 -18.88 5.71 12.98
C ALA A 12 -19.34 5.62 14.45
N GLY A 13 -18.73 6.38 15.36
CA GLY A 13 -19.13 6.42 16.77
C GLY A 13 -18.86 5.12 17.53
N LEU A 14 -17.95 4.28 17.03
CA LEU A 14 -17.63 3.00 17.65
C LEU A 14 -16.75 3.18 18.88
N THR A 15 -16.88 2.27 19.85
CA THR A 15 -15.87 2.14 20.91
C THR A 15 -14.57 1.54 20.33
N PRO A 16 -13.42 1.67 21.03
CA PRO A 16 -12.17 1.05 20.58
C PRO A 16 -12.31 -0.45 20.30
N GLU A 17 -12.99 -1.16 21.20
CA GLU A 17 -13.23 -2.61 21.09
C GLU A 17 -14.11 -2.95 19.88
N GLN A 18 -15.19 -2.18 19.68
CA GLN A 18 -16.07 -2.35 18.53
C GLN A 18 -15.36 -2.07 17.21
N ALA A 19 -14.47 -1.08 17.16
CA ALA A 19 -13.69 -0.77 15.98
C ALA A 19 -12.74 -1.93 15.62
N VAL A 20 -12.05 -2.50 16.61
CA VAL A 20 -11.19 -3.69 16.40
C VAL A 20 -12.02 -4.88 15.89
N GLN A 21 -13.14 -5.19 16.56
CA GLN A 21 -14.02 -6.27 16.14
C GLN A 21 -14.61 -6.05 14.74
N SER A 22 -14.92 -4.81 14.39
CA SER A 22 -15.44 -4.46 13.05
C SER A 22 -14.40 -4.78 11.97
N ILE A 23 -13.13 -4.47 12.22
CA ILE A 23 -12.03 -4.79 11.30
C ILE A 23 -11.92 -6.31 11.10
N ASP A 24 -12.03 -7.10 12.17
CA ASP A 24 -12.00 -8.57 12.09
C ASP A 24 -13.19 -9.14 11.30
N VAL A 25 -14.40 -8.63 11.53
CA VAL A 25 -15.59 -9.03 10.77
C VAL A 25 -15.43 -8.72 9.29
N ILE A 26 -14.93 -7.52 8.95
CA ILE A 26 -14.66 -7.13 7.56
C ILE A 26 -13.62 -8.05 6.93
N LYS A 27 -12.55 -8.37 7.66
CA LYS A 27 -11.50 -9.28 7.19
C LYS A 27 -12.07 -10.65 6.83
N GLU A 28 -12.84 -11.26 7.71
CA GLU A 28 -13.46 -12.56 7.48
C GLU A 28 -14.48 -12.52 6.33
N TYR A 29 -15.27 -11.45 6.25
CA TYR A 29 -16.19 -11.25 5.14
C TYR A 29 -15.46 -11.16 3.79
N VAL A 30 -14.37 -10.39 3.71
CA VAL A 30 -13.55 -10.26 2.50
C VAL A 30 -12.90 -11.61 2.14
N LYS A 31 -12.36 -12.35 3.10
CA LYS A 31 -11.79 -13.69 2.86
C LYS A 31 -12.84 -14.67 2.31
N GLY A 32 -14.08 -14.59 2.80
CA GLY A 32 -15.19 -15.41 2.29
C GLY A 32 -15.66 -15.04 0.88
N LYS A 33 -15.35 -13.84 0.38
CA LYS A 33 -15.72 -13.37 -0.97
C LYS A 33 -14.63 -13.60 -2.01
N LEU A 34 -13.40 -13.86 -1.58
CA LEU A 34 -12.26 -14.03 -2.48
C LEU A 34 -11.97 -15.51 -2.73
N PRO A 35 -11.36 -15.85 -3.88
CA PRO A 35 -10.86 -17.20 -4.13
C PRO A 35 -9.89 -17.67 -3.02
N PRO A 36 -9.90 -18.98 -2.67
CA PRO A 36 -9.09 -19.51 -1.56
C PRO A 36 -7.59 -19.22 -1.66
N PHE A 37 -7.04 -19.12 -2.88
CA PHE A 37 -5.62 -18.84 -3.10
C PHE A 37 -5.19 -17.42 -2.68
N ILE A 38 -6.13 -16.48 -2.49
CA ILE A 38 -5.84 -15.09 -2.10
C ILE A 38 -6.00 -14.87 -0.59
N ALA A 39 -6.62 -15.81 0.14
CA ALA A 39 -6.92 -15.65 1.56
C ALA A 39 -5.67 -15.31 2.40
N GLY A 40 -4.53 -15.95 2.11
CA GLY A 40 -3.25 -15.66 2.78
C GLY A 40 -2.69 -14.26 2.47
N THR A 41 -2.95 -13.71 1.29
CA THR A 41 -2.57 -12.33 0.93
C THR A 41 -3.39 -11.31 1.73
N VAL A 42 -4.69 -11.57 1.92
CA VAL A 42 -5.56 -10.73 2.76
C VAL A 42 -5.10 -10.76 4.21
N ASP A 43 -4.78 -11.93 4.74
CA ASP A 43 -4.24 -12.06 6.11
C ASP A 43 -2.96 -11.23 6.29
N ASN A 44 -2.03 -11.29 5.33
CA ASN A 44 -0.80 -10.51 5.36
C ASN A 44 -1.05 -8.99 5.26
N TRP A 45 -1.99 -8.56 4.42
CA TRP A 45 -2.34 -7.15 4.27
C TRP A 45 -2.94 -6.57 5.56
N PHE A 46 -3.91 -7.26 6.17
CA PHE A 46 -4.48 -6.86 7.47
C PHE A 46 -3.44 -6.90 8.60
N ALA A 47 -2.55 -7.89 8.61
CA ALA A 47 -1.47 -7.97 9.60
C ALA A 47 -0.46 -6.81 9.46
N GLY A 48 -0.12 -6.44 8.22
CA GLY A 48 0.72 -5.27 7.92
C GLY A 48 0.07 -3.96 8.37
N MET A 49 -1.24 -3.79 8.13
CA MET A 49 -1.99 -2.67 8.71
C MET A 49 -1.99 -2.71 10.23
N SER A 50 -1.93 -3.89 10.85
CA SER A 50 -2.03 -4.04 12.30
C SER A 50 -0.84 -3.52 13.10
N GLY A 51 0.28 -3.22 12.44
CA GLY A 51 1.53 -2.90 13.14
C GLY A 51 2.11 -4.08 13.92
N LYS A 52 1.51 -5.28 13.80
CA LYS A 52 2.06 -6.53 14.34
C LYS A 52 3.17 -7.12 13.47
N ALA A 53 3.61 -6.38 12.45
CA ALA A 53 4.73 -6.72 11.58
C ALA A 53 6.00 -5.96 12.01
N GLU A 54 6.33 -6.04 13.30
CA GLU A 54 7.71 -5.94 13.73
C GLU A 54 8.23 -7.38 13.78
N ASP A 55 9.36 -7.63 13.13
CA ASP A 55 10.06 -8.91 12.92
C ASP A 55 9.67 -9.77 11.68
N LYS A 56 10.43 -9.51 10.61
CA LYS A 56 10.82 -10.41 9.48
C LYS A 56 9.80 -10.65 8.35
N LYS A 57 10.00 -9.94 7.23
CA LYS A 57 9.86 -10.56 5.89
C LYS A 57 10.90 -10.00 4.89
N PRO A 58 11.80 -10.83 4.35
CA PRO A 58 12.70 -10.46 3.25
C PRO A 58 11.96 -10.05 1.97
N GLY A 59 10.75 -10.58 1.74
CA GLY A 59 10.01 -10.37 0.48
C GLY A 59 9.56 -8.93 0.15
N LEU A 60 9.43 -8.02 1.13
CA LEU A 60 9.08 -6.62 0.84
C LEU A 60 10.31 -5.82 0.36
N MET A 61 11.50 -6.18 0.86
CA MET A 61 12.76 -5.58 0.45
C MET A 61 13.22 -6.15 -0.90
N ASP A 62 13.00 -7.46 -1.14
CA ASP A 62 13.23 -8.09 -2.44
C ASP A 62 12.32 -7.48 -3.53
N GLN A 63 11.02 -7.31 -3.26
CA GLN A 63 10.08 -6.77 -4.25
C GLN A 63 10.30 -5.26 -4.53
N ALA A 64 10.72 -4.49 -3.52
CA ALA A 64 11.12 -3.10 -3.72
C ALA A 64 12.46 -2.98 -4.45
N GLY A 65 13.37 -3.94 -4.22
CA GLY A 65 14.65 -4.07 -4.93
C GLY A 65 14.44 -4.36 -6.42
N ASP A 66 13.68 -5.39 -6.75
CA ASP A 66 13.35 -5.77 -8.13
C ASP A 66 12.67 -4.62 -8.89
N PHE A 67 11.72 -3.92 -8.25
CA PHE A 67 11.06 -2.77 -8.86
C PHE A 67 12.01 -1.57 -9.04
N LEU A 68 12.89 -1.31 -8.09
CA LEU A 68 13.88 -0.24 -8.22
C LEU A 68 14.93 -0.55 -9.29
N GLU A 69 15.33 -1.80 -9.46
CA GLU A 69 16.22 -2.20 -10.56
C GLU A 69 15.51 -2.07 -11.92
N ASP A 70 14.30 -2.61 -12.07
CA ASP A 70 13.49 -2.47 -13.28
C ASP A 70 13.17 -1.00 -13.65
N VAL A 71 13.00 -0.16 -12.63
CA VAL A 71 12.74 1.28 -12.81
C VAL A 71 14.04 2.03 -13.06
N LYS A 72 15.19 1.64 -12.51
CA LYS A 72 16.46 2.33 -12.73
C LYS A 72 16.86 2.31 -14.21
N ASP A 73 16.70 1.17 -14.87
CA ASP A 73 17.00 1.05 -16.31
C ASP A 73 16.04 1.91 -17.17
N LYS A 74 14.82 2.19 -16.69
CA LYS A 74 13.86 3.08 -17.37
C LYS A 74 13.92 4.54 -16.91
N ALA A 75 14.47 4.81 -15.73
CA ALA A 75 14.49 6.13 -15.12
C ALA A 75 15.48 7.06 -15.83
N GLU A 76 16.57 6.51 -16.39
CA GLU A 76 17.50 7.28 -17.22
C GLU A 76 16.79 7.77 -18.49
N ASP A 77 16.06 6.89 -19.19
CA ASP A 77 15.27 7.25 -20.37
C ASP A 77 14.13 8.23 -20.06
N TRP A 78 13.45 8.05 -18.92
CA TRP A 78 12.36 8.94 -18.51
C TRP A 78 12.84 10.30 -18.03
N ALA A 79 14.01 10.37 -17.39
CA ALA A 79 14.62 11.62 -16.95
C ALA A 79 15.13 12.45 -18.14
N GLU A 80 15.67 11.80 -19.17
CA GLU A 80 16.04 12.45 -20.43
C GLU A 80 14.79 12.98 -21.16
N GLU A 81 13.74 12.18 -21.35
CA GLU A 81 12.48 12.64 -21.96
C GLU A 81 11.81 13.78 -21.19
N ALA A 82 11.83 13.72 -19.86
CA ALA A 82 11.26 14.77 -19.02
C ALA A 82 12.06 16.08 -19.12
N LYS A 83 13.39 16.01 -19.19
CA LYS A 83 14.24 17.19 -19.41
C LYS A 83 14.00 17.82 -20.78
N GLU A 84 13.87 17.03 -21.85
CA GLU A 84 13.58 17.55 -23.18
C GLU A 84 12.22 18.26 -23.21
N LYS A 85 11.15 17.60 -22.75
CA LYS A 85 9.80 18.18 -22.72
C LYS A 85 9.72 19.44 -21.87
N VAL A 86 10.39 19.47 -20.73
CA VAL A 86 10.47 20.68 -19.89
C VAL A 86 11.25 21.77 -20.62
N SER A 87 12.39 21.44 -21.25
CA SER A 87 13.19 22.43 -21.97
C SER A 87 12.45 23.04 -23.16
N ASP A 88 11.67 22.25 -23.90
CA ASP A 88 10.87 22.73 -25.02
C ASP A 88 9.72 23.61 -24.54
N PHE A 89 9.06 23.25 -23.44
CA PHE A 89 8.02 24.09 -22.82
C PHE A 89 8.56 25.44 -22.32
N PHE A 90 9.83 25.50 -21.92
CA PHE A 90 10.50 26.75 -21.51
C PHE A 90 11.05 27.56 -22.69
N LYS A 91 11.36 26.93 -23.83
CA LYS A 91 11.78 27.62 -25.06
C LYS A 91 10.60 28.24 -25.80
N ASP A 92 9.44 27.57 -25.83
CA ASP A 92 8.22 28.06 -26.52
C ASP A 92 7.63 29.32 -25.86
N LYS A 93 8.02 29.62 -24.61
CA LYS A 93 7.52 30.77 -23.83
C LYS A 93 8.43 32.00 -23.86
N LYS A 94 9.43 32.05 -24.74
CA LYS A 94 10.36 33.18 -24.91
C LYS A 94 10.33 33.71 -26.33
#